data_AF-A0A0K8RJZ3-F1
#
_entry.id   AF-A0A0K8RJZ3-F1
#
_cell.length_a   1.000
_cell.length_b   1.000
_cell.length_c   1.000
_cell.angle_alpha   90.00
_cell.angle_beta   90.00
_cell.angle_gamma   90.00
#
_symmetry.space_group_name_H-M   'P 1'
#
loop_
_entity.id
_entity.type
_entity.pdbx_description
1 polymer ?
#
loop_
_entity_poly.entity_id
_entity_poly.type
_entity_poly.pdbx_seq_one_letter_code
_entity_poly.pdbx_strand_id
1 'polypeptide(L)'
;MKTTIVALCFLAAAVCVIALLPENICRAPHPVPSCSPGTVKETWYFNNATNKCEKYSGCGKGMNDFGTRACCKDSCPYGNK
;
A
#
# COMPACT_ATOMS: atom_id res chain seq x y z
N MET A 1 -25.85 24.12 13.72
CA MET A 1 -24.43 24.54 13.88
C MET A 1 -23.60 23.58 14.73
N LYS A 2 -24.13 22.94 15.78
CA LYS A 2 -23.36 22.03 16.66
C LYS A 2 -23.24 20.60 16.14
N THR A 3 -24.25 20.13 15.39
CA THR A 3 -24.30 18.80 14.75
C THR A 3 -23.38 18.67 13.54
N THR A 4 -23.15 19.76 12.80
CA THR A 4 -22.27 19.81 11.64
C THR A 4 -20.79 19.69 12.03
N ILE A 5 -20.39 20.26 13.18
CA ILE A 5 -19.02 20.19 13.69
C ILE A 5 -18.66 18.75 14.07
N VAL A 6 -19.57 18.03 14.74
CA VAL A 6 -19.37 16.64 15.13
C VAL A 6 -19.21 15.73 13.91
N ALA A 7 -20.07 15.89 12.90
CA ALA A 7 -19.97 15.12 11.65
C ALA A 7 -18.65 15.39 10.89
N LEU A 8 -18.19 16.64 10.85
CA LEU A 8 -16.90 17.02 10.27
C LEU A 8 -15.72 16.39 11.02
N CYS A 9 -15.77 16.35 12.36
CA CYS A 9 -14.74 15.70 13.17
C CYS A 9 -14.69 14.17 12.95
N PHE A 10 -15.83 13.51 12.79
CA PHE A 10 -15.88 12.07 12.49
C PHE A 10 -15.34 11.74 11.10
N LEU A 11 -15.68 12.54 10.09
CA LEU A 11 -15.15 12.38 8.74
C LEU A 11 -13.63 12.61 8.69
N ALA A 12 -13.13 13.66 9.37
CA ALA A 12 -11.71 13.92 9.47
C ALA A 12 -10.96 12.80 10.19
N ALA A 13 -11.52 12.28 11.29
CA ALA A 13 -10.95 11.13 11.99
C ALA A 13 -10.89 9.92 11.05
N ALA A 14 -12.00 9.56 10.38
CA ALA A 14 -12.06 8.44 9.46
C ALA A 14 -11.04 8.53 8.32
N VAL A 15 -10.83 9.71 7.74
CA VAL A 15 -9.81 9.93 6.69
C VAL A 15 -8.39 9.78 7.25
N CYS A 16 -8.15 10.17 8.51
CA CYS A 16 -6.83 10.06 9.14
C CYS A 16 -6.46 8.64 9.60
N VAL A 17 -7.39 7.70 9.72
CA VAL A 17 -7.08 6.34 10.25
C VAL A 17 -6.81 5.29 9.18
N ILE A 18 -7.24 5.49 7.93
CA ILE A 18 -7.13 4.45 6.89
C ILE A 18 -5.98 4.83 5.96
N ALA A 19 -4.84 4.15 6.11
CA ALA A 19 -3.67 4.29 5.25
C ALA A 19 -3.90 3.63 3.88
N LEU A 20 -4.92 4.06 3.14
CA LEU A 20 -5.21 3.59 1.78
C LEU A 20 -4.35 4.35 0.77
N LEU A 21 -3.64 3.62 -0.07
CA LEU A 21 -2.96 4.19 -1.23
C LEU A 21 -3.94 4.32 -2.39
N PRO A 22 -3.81 5.35 -3.25
CA PRO A 22 -4.58 5.44 -4.48
C PRO A 22 -4.38 4.22 -5.39
N GLU A 23 -5.43 3.76 -6.07
CA GLU A 23 -5.38 2.56 -6.91
C GLU A 23 -4.31 2.62 -8.00
N ASN A 24 -4.07 3.80 -8.57
CA ASN A 24 -3.02 4.00 -9.57
C ASN A 24 -1.60 3.79 -9.00
N ILE A 25 -1.39 4.00 -7.70
CA ILE A 25 -0.12 3.71 -7.03
C ILE A 25 0.02 2.20 -6.81
N CYS A 26 -1.04 1.54 -6.34
CA CYS A 26 -1.06 0.09 -6.15
C CYS A 26 -0.87 -0.68 -7.46
N ARG A 27 -1.42 -0.18 -8.56
CA ARG A 27 -1.32 -0.81 -9.88
C ARG A 27 -0.14 -0.32 -10.72
N ALA A 28 0.67 0.60 -10.20
CA ALA A 28 1.86 1.07 -10.88
C ALA A 28 2.84 -0.09 -11.10
N PRO A 29 3.59 -0.11 -12.22
CA PRO A 29 4.66 -1.08 -12.44
C PRO A 29 5.61 -1.12 -11.24
N HIS A 30 5.88 -2.32 -10.74
CA HIS A 30 6.79 -2.50 -9.62
C HIS A 30 8.24 -2.36 -10.10
N PRO A 31 9.02 -1.39 -9.57
CA PRO A 31 10.38 -1.18 -10.00
C PRO A 31 11.29 -2.29 -9.49
N VAL A 32 12.13 -2.84 -10.38
CA VAL A 32 13.11 -3.90 -10.09
C VAL A 32 14.56 -3.39 -10.17
N PRO A 33 15.01 -2.54 -9.22
CA PRO A 33 16.34 -1.95 -9.28
C PRO A 33 17.44 -2.94 -8.87
N SER A 34 18.66 -2.70 -9.35
CA SER A 34 19.87 -3.32 -8.82
C SER A 34 20.04 -2.93 -7.34
N CYS A 35 20.17 -3.95 -6.48
CA CYS A 35 20.32 -3.75 -5.04
C CYS A 35 21.80 -3.55 -4.68
N SER A 36 22.09 -2.70 -3.69
CA SER A 36 23.43 -2.65 -3.10
C SER A 36 23.76 -3.98 -2.39
N PRO A 37 25.03 -4.38 -2.30
CA PRO A 37 25.43 -5.60 -1.60
C PRO A 37 24.86 -5.64 -0.17
N GLY A 38 24.25 -6.77 0.22
CA GLY A 38 23.67 -6.96 1.56
C GLY A 38 22.33 -6.27 1.83
N THR A 39 21.68 -5.64 0.83
CA THR A 39 20.43 -4.88 1.03
C THR A 39 19.16 -5.59 0.52
N VAL A 40 19.29 -6.78 -0.06
CA VAL A 40 18.15 -7.58 -0.51
C VAL A 40 17.36 -8.04 0.70
N LYS A 41 16.05 -7.82 0.66
CA LYS A 41 15.10 -8.20 1.70
C LYS A 41 13.82 -8.75 1.06
N GLU A 42 13.07 -9.51 1.85
CA GLU A 42 11.74 -9.95 1.46
C GLU A 42 10.74 -8.81 1.67
N THR A 43 10.01 -8.48 0.62
CA THR A 43 8.98 -7.44 0.60
C THR A 43 7.71 -7.97 -0.08
N TRP A 44 6.67 -7.16 -0.05
CA TRP A 44 5.40 -7.43 -0.70
C TRP A 44 5.02 -6.23 -1.56
N TYR A 45 4.39 -6.48 -2.71
CA TYR A 45 3.86 -5.42 -3.58
C TYR A 45 2.54 -5.87 -4.18
N PHE A 46 1.71 -4.93 -4.60
CA PHE A 46 0.49 -5.23 -5.33
C PHE A 46 0.81 -5.44 -6.81
N ASN A 47 0.60 -6.66 -7.31
CA ASN A 47 0.80 -6.99 -8.71
C ASN A 47 -0.50 -6.74 -9.48
N ASN A 48 -0.48 -5.77 -10.39
CA ASN A 48 -1.62 -5.43 -11.23
C ASN A 48 -2.07 -6.59 -12.16
N ALA A 49 -1.13 -7.39 -12.66
CA ALA A 49 -1.42 -8.47 -13.60
C ALA A 49 -2.17 -9.64 -12.93
N THR A 50 -1.82 -9.96 -11.69
CA THR A 50 -2.45 -11.06 -10.94
C THR A 50 -3.54 -10.59 -9.98
N ASN A 51 -3.66 -9.27 -9.81
CA ASN A 51 -4.58 -8.59 -8.91
C ASN A 51 -4.42 -9.05 -7.45
N LYS A 52 -3.17 -9.24 -7.00
CA LYS A 52 -2.81 -9.82 -5.69
C LYS A 52 -1.57 -9.14 -5.10
N CYS A 53 -1.47 -9.19 -3.78
CA CYS A 53 -0.22 -8.91 -3.06
C CYS A 53 0.73 -10.10 -3.17
N GLU A 54 1.88 -9.88 -3.81
CA GLU A 54 2.89 -10.89 -4.09
C GLU A 54 4.21 -10.58 -3.39
N LYS A 55 4.98 -11.64 -3.15
CA LYS A 55 6.28 -11.55 -2.50
C LYS A 55 7.34 -11.13 -3.52
N TYR A 56 8.26 -10.28 -3.10
CA TYR A 56 9.39 -9.83 -3.91
C TYR A 56 10.67 -9.80 -3.08
N SER A 57 11.76 -10.33 -3.64
CA SER A 57 13.10 -10.28 -3.06
C SER A 57 13.89 -9.16 -3.74
N GLY A 58 14.10 -8.06 -3.03
CA GLY A 58 14.85 -6.91 -3.54
C GLY A 58 15.04 -5.83 -2.47
N CYS A 59 15.45 -4.62 -2.85
CA CYS A 59 15.74 -3.56 -1.88
C CYS A 59 14.52 -2.69 -1.52
N GLY A 60 13.41 -2.80 -2.28
CA GLY A 60 12.09 -2.20 -2.02
C GLY A 60 12.11 -0.75 -1.54
N LYS A 61 11.85 0.19 -2.44
CA LYS A 61 11.89 1.65 -2.18
C LYS A 61 10.70 2.43 -2.73
N GLY A 62 9.71 1.78 -3.36
CA GLY A 62 8.53 2.41 -3.92
C GLY A 62 7.39 2.57 -2.91
N MET A 63 6.36 3.35 -3.28
CA MET A 63 5.11 3.40 -2.51
C MET A 63 4.34 2.06 -2.57
N ASN A 64 4.53 1.30 -3.64
CA ASN A 64 4.00 -0.06 -3.81
C ASN A 64 5.01 -1.12 -3.30
N ASP A 65 5.69 -0.86 -2.18
CA ASP A 65 6.57 -1.82 -1.49
C ASP A 65 6.20 -1.85 0.00
N PHE A 66 5.91 -3.04 0.51
CA PHE A 66 5.42 -3.25 1.86
C PHE A 66 6.25 -4.30 2.60
N GLY A 67 6.42 -4.13 3.92
CA GLY A 67 7.15 -5.10 4.74
C GLY A 67 6.39 -6.41 4.98
N THR A 68 5.06 -6.42 4.85
CA THR A 68 4.23 -7.61 5.07
C THR A 68 3.08 -7.71 4.08
N ARG A 69 2.56 -8.92 3.88
CA ARG A 69 1.37 -9.17 3.06
C ARG A 69 0.13 -8.44 3.59
N ALA A 70 -0.01 -8.34 4.91
CA ALA A 70 -1.13 -7.65 5.55
C ALA A 70 -1.08 -6.15 5.22
N CYS A 71 0.07 -5.50 5.43
CA CYS A 71 0.25 -4.09 5.05
C CYS A 71 -0.06 -3.83 3.58
N CYS A 72 0.34 -4.72 2.67
CA CYS A 72 0.00 -4.60 1.26
C CYS A 72 -1.52 -4.67 1.03
N LYS A 73 -2.22 -5.64 1.63
CA LYS A 73 -3.68 -5.79 1.48
C LYS A 73 -4.45 -4.62 2.08
N ASP A 74 -4.01 -4.13 3.23
CA ASP A 74 -4.64 -3.02 3.93
C ASP A 74 -4.43 -1.71 3.17
N SER A 75 -3.23 -1.49 2.61
CA SER A 75 -2.92 -0.27 1.84
C SER A 75 -3.49 -0.31 0.42
N CYS A 76 -3.59 -1.50 -0.19
CA CYS A 76 -4.05 -1.73 -1.56
C CYS A 76 -5.20 -2.76 -1.62
N PRO A 77 -6.42 -2.41 -1.16
CA PRO A 77 -7.56 -3.32 -1.07
C PRO A 77 -8.28 -3.56 -2.42
N TYR A 78 -7.57 -3.47 -3.54
CA TYR A 78 -8.13 -3.54 -4.91
C TYR A 78 -8.05 -4.94 -5.53
N GLY A 79 -7.43 -5.88 -4.80
CA GLY A 79 -7.14 -7.23 -5.28
C GLY A 79 -8.25 -8.23 -5.01
N ASN A 80 -8.06 -9.44 -5.56
CA ASN A 80 -8.95 -10.56 -5.29
C ASN A 80 -8.85 -10.98 -3.81
N LYS A 81 -10.00 -11.31 -3.20
CA LYS A 81 -10.08 -11.79 -1.82
C LYS A 81 -9.49 -13.19 -1.66
#